data_AF-A0A2U3CG58-F1
#
_entry.id   AF-A0A2U3CG58-F1
#
_cell.length_a   1.000
_cell.length_b   1.000
_cell.length_c   1.000
_cell.angle_alpha   90.00
_cell.angle_beta   90.00
_cell.angle_gamma   90.00
#
_symmetry.space_group_name_H-M   'P 1'
#
loop_
_entity.id
_entity.type
_entity.pdbx_description
1 polymer ?
#
loop_
_entity_poly.entity_id
_entity_poly.type
_entity_poly.pdbx_seq_one_letter_code
_entity_poly.pdbx_strand_id
1 'polypeptide(L)'
;MSKEKEFLIQDLTIDDEYDTISANASVQEAALKMKEKGIPDLVVLDDDNMYQGVIADFDIVTGLVAEGLSVDKSKVTEIMYTIDPVTKSTTVSDAFARMRDLDVSVVPVVENNEVIGVATITDCWGFLPEKYEDQKGLIPVSNPRFANYSFTILMSVLYLFFGIFAPLIGIVGYLKAPIASQGGFTATYYLFEVRGASFWIRYTDIQGQFNFLWLSLSIFGVLFIVLGLVSIYAIFQWAYADYKMIKVNRNWHAIGTLLGLLGIIVEWLFFVSFILMDVLRVSSTQIDFGGLLFSVIAIICLLAAVSRDLVFRETSATPEEE
;
A
#
# COMPACT_ATOMS: atom_id res chain seq x y z
N MET A 1 -16.32 23.39 -2.07
CA MET A 1 -14.92 22.93 -2.22
C MET A 1 -14.57 23.02 -3.70
N SER A 2 -13.38 23.54 -4.00
CA SER A 2 -12.89 23.79 -5.38
C SER A 2 -13.14 22.57 -6.25
N LYS A 3 -13.83 22.73 -7.39
CA LYS A 3 -13.71 21.76 -8.50
C LYS A 3 -12.22 21.48 -8.66
N GLU A 4 -11.80 20.22 -8.64
CA GLU A 4 -10.52 19.91 -9.27
C GLU A 4 -10.63 20.43 -10.70
N LYS A 5 -9.74 21.36 -11.05
CA LYS A 5 -9.78 22.01 -12.34
C LYS A 5 -9.43 20.93 -13.36
N GLU A 6 -10.44 20.40 -14.04
CA GLU A 6 -10.21 19.51 -15.17
C GLU A 6 -9.56 20.33 -16.28
N PHE A 7 -8.30 20.01 -16.59
CA PHE A 7 -7.54 20.71 -17.60
C PHE A 7 -7.91 20.19 -18.98
N LEU A 8 -7.99 21.12 -19.93
CA LEU A 8 -8.23 20.83 -21.34
C LEU A 8 -6.91 20.86 -22.11
N ILE A 9 -6.87 20.27 -23.30
CA ILE A 9 -5.70 20.33 -24.18
C ILE A 9 -5.27 21.77 -24.48
N GLN A 10 -6.21 22.71 -24.60
CA GLN A 10 -5.88 24.14 -24.76
C GLN A 10 -5.20 24.78 -23.54
N ASP A 11 -5.28 24.17 -22.36
CA ASP A 11 -4.60 24.64 -21.16
C ASP A 11 -3.13 24.17 -21.11
N LEU A 12 -2.75 23.22 -21.98
CA LEU A 12 -1.37 22.76 -22.13
C LEU A 12 -0.55 23.79 -22.91
N THR A 13 0.71 23.96 -22.52
CA THR A 13 1.68 24.68 -23.33
C THR A 13 2.29 23.66 -24.30
N ILE A 14 1.68 23.51 -25.48
CA ILE A 14 2.19 22.64 -26.55
C ILE A 14 3.32 23.40 -27.24
N ASP A 15 4.53 23.25 -26.72
CA ASP A 15 5.75 23.86 -27.29
C ASP A 15 6.56 22.86 -28.14
N ASP A 16 6.15 21.60 -28.17
CA ASP A 16 6.84 20.55 -28.92
C ASP A 16 6.72 20.80 -30.43
N GLU A 17 7.87 20.86 -31.11
CA GLU A 17 7.93 20.90 -32.56
C GLU A 17 7.40 19.57 -33.11
N TYR A 18 6.37 19.64 -33.96
CA TYR A 18 5.86 18.48 -34.70
C TYR A 18 6.11 18.65 -36.20
N ASP A 19 6.19 17.54 -36.91
CA ASP A 19 6.24 17.54 -38.38
C ASP A 19 5.38 16.39 -38.93
N THR A 20 5.08 16.45 -40.22
CA THR A 20 4.14 15.54 -40.89
C THR A 20 4.82 14.69 -41.96
N ILE A 21 4.25 13.57 -42.34
CA ILE A 21 4.76 12.72 -43.43
C ILE A 21 3.60 12.19 -44.26
N SER A 22 3.82 11.98 -45.56
CA SER A 22 2.81 11.35 -46.41
C SER A 22 2.63 9.88 -46.04
N ALA A 23 1.37 9.43 -46.01
CA ALA A 23 0.95 8.05 -45.89
C ALA A 23 1.60 7.11 -46.91
N ASN A 24 1.97 7.65 -48.07
CA ASN A 24 2.61 6.93 -49.17
C ASN A 24 4.14 6.97 -49.15
N ALA A 25 4.75 7.74 -48.24
CA ALA A 25 6.20 7.81 -48.09
C ALA A 25 6.78 6.46 -47.63
N SER A 26 8.05 6.25 -47.95
CA SER A 26 8.83 5.13 -47.44
C SER A 26 9.18 5.33 -45.97
N VAL A 27 9.43 4.22 -45.26
CA VAL A 27 9.91 4.29 -43.87
C VAL A 27 11.30 4.92 -43.79
N GLN A 28 12.13 4.78 -44.84
CA GLN A 28 13.41 5.49 -44.92
C GLN A 28 13.24 7.02 -44.91
N GLU A 29 12.28 7.55 -45.68
CA GLU A 29 12.00 8.99 -45.71
C GLU A 29 11.50 9.49 -44.34
N ALA A 30 10.63 8.71 -43.68
CA ALA A 30 10.19 9.02 -42.31
C ALA A 30 11.37 9.06 -41.33
N ALA A 31 12.24 8.05 -41.34
CA ALA A 31 13.41 8.00 -40.46
C ALA A 31 14.41 9.13 -40.73
N LEU A 32 14.63 9.49 -42.00
CA LEU A 32 15.45 10.64 -42.37
C LEU A 32 14.85 11.94 -41.86
N LYS A 33 13.53 12.11 -42.03
CA LYS A 33 12.83 13.31 -41.56
C LYS A 33 12.86 13.45 -40.04
N MET A 34 12.64 12.38 -39.30
CA MET A 34 12.82 12.33 -37.83
C MET A 34 14.23 12.77 -37.43
N LYS A 35 15.26 12.23 -38.10
CA LYS A 35 16.66 12.58 -37.84
C LYS A 35 16.98 14.05 -38.15
N GLU A 36 16.49 14.58 -39.26
CA GLU A 36 16.74 15.98 -39.68
C GLU A 36 16.08 16.99 -38.74
N LYS A 37 14.88 16.65 -38.26
CA LYS A 37 14.09 17.50 -37.36
C LYS A 37 14.43 17.29 -35.89
N GLY A 38 15.05 16.17 -35.54
CA GLY A 38 15.37 15.83 -34.15
C GLY A 38 14.13 15.47 -33.32
N ILE A 39 13.09 14.96 -33.97
CA ILE A 39 11.81 14.57 -33.35
C ILE A 39 11.60 13.05 -33.46
N PRO A 40 10.99 12.40 -32.45
CA PRO A 40 10.86 10.94 -32.42
C PRO A 40 9.63 10.42 -33.19
N ASP A 41 8.69 11.29 -33.55
CA ASP A 41 7.43 10.93 -34.19
C ASP A 41 7.02 11.91 -35.30
N LEU A 42 6.21 11.42 -36.23
CA LEU A 42 5.66 12.18 -37.35
C LEU A 42 4.16 11.90 -37.50
N VAL A 43 3.37 12.94 -37.72
CA VAL A 43 1.95 12.80 -38.01
C VAL A 43 1.77 12.40 -39.48
N VAL A 44 1.04 11.31 -39.72
CA VAL A 44 0.81 10.76 -41.05
C VAL A 44 -0.43 11.39 -41.66
N LEU A 45 -0.26 11.98 -42.85
CA LEU A 45 -1.34 12.59 -43.63
C LEU A 45 -1.52 11.87 -44.97
N ASP A 46 -2.75 11.80 -45.47
CA ASP A 46 -3.01 11.36 -46.84
C ASP A 46 -2.75 12.47 -47.88
N ASP A 47 -3.04 12.17 -49.15
CA ASP A 47 -2.82 13.09 -50.27
C ASP A 47 -3.77 14.32 -50.22
N ASP A 48 -4.85 14.26 -49.44
CA ASP A 48 -5.81 15.36 -49.20
C ASP A 48 -5.49 16.14 -47.90
N ASN A 49 -4.32 15.91 -47.29
CA ASN A 49 -3.88 16.44 -45.99
C ASN A 49 -4.76 16.04 -44.79
N MET A 50 -5.53 14.95 -44.91
CA MET A 50 -6.31 14.43 -43.80
C MET A 50 -5.45 13.52 -42.92
N TYR A 51 -5.67 13.61 -41.61
CA TYR A 51 -5.00 12.77 -40.62
C TYR A 51 -5.30 11.28 -40.80
N GLN A 52 -4.26 10.44 -40.81
CA GLN A 52 -4.36 8.98 -40.95
C GLN A 52 -3.76 8.20 -39.77
N GLY A 53 -2.82 8.77 -39.04
CA GLY A 53 -2.12 8.08 -37.94
C GLY A 53 -0.84 8.78 -37.54
N VAL A 54 -0.03 8.11 -36.75
CA VAL A 54 1.29 8.57 -36.33
C VAL A 54 2.30 7.45 -36.51
N ILE A 55 3.51 7.80 -36.93
CA ILE A 55 4.65 6.89 -36.98
C ILE A 55 5.72 7.40 -36.01
N ALA A 56 6.17 6.55 -35.11
CA ALA A 56 7.23 6.81 -34.15
C ALA A 56 8.46 5.93 -34.39
N ASP A 57 9.59 6.31 -33.79
CA ASP A 57 10.84 5.54 -33.83
C ASP A 57 10.66 4.07 -33.39
N PHE A 58 9.84 3.83 -32.36
CA PHE A 58 9.56 2.49 -31.85
C PHE A 58 8.77 1.62 -32.85
N ASP A 59 7.89 2.21 -33.65
CA ASP A 59 7.16 1.50 -34.71
C ASP A 59 8.11 1.05 -35.83
N ILE A 60 9.12 1.87 -36.15
CA ILE A 60 10.16 1.49 -37.12
C ILE A 60 10.97 0.31 -36.58
N VAL A 61 11.34 0.35 -35.29
CA VAL A 61 12.12 -0.73 -34.66
C VAL A 61 11.32 -2.03 -34.63
N THR A 62 10.06 -1.99 -34.19
CA THR A 62 9.25 -3.18 -33.95
C THR A 62 8.55 -3.68 -35.21
N GLY A 63 7.94 -2.79 -36.00
CA GLY A 63 7.16 -3.11 -37.19
C GLY A 63 7.98 -3.30 -38.47
N LEU A 64 9.24 -2.83 -38.51
CA LEU A 64 10.09 -2.96 -39.70
C LEU A 64 11.42 -3.67 -39.42
N VAL A 65 12.21 -3.20 -38.45
CA VAL A 65 13.57 -3.72 -38.22
C VAL A 65 13.53 -5.12 -37.64
N ALA A 66 12.69 -5.36 -36.62
CA ALA A 66 12.55 -6.67 -36.00
C ALA A 66 12.01 -7.72 -36.99
N GLU A 67 11.13 -7.31 -37.91
CA GLU A 67 10.55 -8.15 -38.96
C GLU A 67 11.48 -8.37 -40.17
N GLY A 68 12.62 -7.65 -40.23
CA GLY A 68 13.58 -7.76 -41.33
C GLY A 68 13.06 -7.19 -42.66
N LEU A 69 12.13 -6.24 -42.62
CA LEU A 69 11.56 -5.61 -43.80
C LEU A 69 12.49 -4.53 -44.38
N SER A 70 12.28 -4.22 -45.67
CA SER A 70 13.13 -3.29 -46.42
C SER A 70 12.68 -1.84 -46.21
N VAL A 71 13.53 -1.01 -45.60
CA VAL A 71 13.27 0.43 -45.35
C VAL A 71 12.83 1.22 -46.59
N ASP A 72 13.33 0.86 -47.77
CA ASP A 72 13.04 1.57 -49.04
C ASP A 72 11.72 1.12 -49.71
N LYS A 73 11.17 -0.04 -49.31
CA LYS A 73 9.99 -0.65 -49.95
C LYS A 73 8.75 -0.61 -49.07
N SER A 74 8.93 -0.65 -47.76
CA SER A 74 7.84 -0.53 -46.79
C SER A 74 7.33 0.89 -46.75
N LYS A 75 6.01 1.03 -46.74
CA LYS A 75 5.34 2.34 -46.62
C LYS A 75 5.08 2.68 -45.16
N VAL A 76 5.00 3.97 -44.85
CA VAL A 76 4.62 4.47 -43.52
C VAL A 76 3.28 3.89 -43.07
N THR A 77 2.29 3.85 -43.96
CA THR A 77 0.95 3.29 -43.70
C THR A 77 0.91 1.83 -43.28
N GLU A 78 1.96 1.06 -43.56
CA GLU A 78 2.03 -0.36 -43.20
C GLU A 78 2.45 -0.56 -41.73
N ILE A 79 3.10 0.43 -41.11
CA ILE A 79 3.70 0.31 -39.78
C ILE A 79 3.24 1.38 -38.77
N MET A 80 2.60 2.46 -39.24
CA MET A 80 2.06 3.50 -38.37
C MET A 80 0.99 2.93 -37.42
N TYR A 81 0.81 3.54 -36.26
CA TYR A 81 -0.37 3.30 -35.42
C TYR A 81 -1.44 4.36 -35.68
N THR A 82 -2.69 3.99 -35.39
CA THR A 82 -3.84 4.89 -35.48
C THR A 82 -4.37 5.15 -34.07
N ILE A 83 -4.32 6.43 -33.67
CA ILE A 83 -4.94 6.93 -32.44
C ILE A 83 -6.01 7.96 -32.81
N ASP A 84 -7.15 7.93 -32.13
CA ASP A 84 -8.20 8.92 -32.34
C ASP A 84 -7.70 10.32 -31.92
N PRO A 85 -7.68 11.31 -32.83
CA PRO A 85 -7.14 12.61 -32.54
C PRO A 85 -7.99 13.34 -31.51
N VAL A 86 -7.36 14.24 -30.76
CA VAL A 86 -8.02 15.07 -29.75
C VAL A 86 -8.26 16.47 -30.29
N THR A 87 -9.18 17.21 -29.66
CA THR A 87 -9.38 18.63 -29.95
C THR A 87 -8.91 19.46 -28.78
N LYS A 88 -8.81 20.78 -28.96
CA LYS A 88 -8.54 21.75 -27.87
C LYS A 88 -9.49 21.64 -26.68
N SER A 89 -10.72 21.18 -26.93
CA SER A 89 -11.75 21.00 -25.90
C SER A 89 -11.73 19.62 -25.23
N THR A 90 -10.87 18.70 -25.69
CA THR A 90 -10.69 17.39 -25.04
C THR A 90 -9.99 17.57 -23.70
N THR A 91 -10.34 16.75 -22.70
CA THR A 91 -9.70 16.80 -21.39
C THR A 91 -8.33 16.12 -21.44
N VAL A 92 -7.37 16.63 -20.64
CA VAL A 92 -6.03 16.04 -20.55
C VAL A 92 -6.09 14.57 -20.10
N SER A 93 -7.02 14.27 -19.19
CA SER A 93 -7.26 12.90 -18.71
C SER A 93 -7.71 11.95 -19.83
N ASP A 94 -8.56 12.40 -20.75
CA ASP A 94 -9.02 11.59 -21.89
C ASP A 94 -7.88 11.37 -22.89
N ALA A 95 -7.14 12.44 -23.23
CA ALA A 95 -5.97 12.34 -24.11
C ALA A 95 -4.91 11.38 -23.57
N PHE A 96 -4.60 11.47 -22.28
CA PHE A 96 -3.68 10.54 -21.61
C PHE A 96 -4.21 9.10 -21.60
N ALA A 97 -5.51 8.90 -21.38
CA ALA A 97 -6.11 7.57 -21.43
C ALA A 97 -5.96 6.94 -22.82
N ARG A 98 -6.21 7.68 -23.91
CA ARG A 98 -6.02 7.19 -25.29
C ARG A 98 -4.58 6.78 -25.57
N MET A 99 -3.62 7.60 -25.16
CA MET A 99 -2.19 7.30 -25.30
C MET A 99 -1.82 6.02 -24.54
N ARG A 100 -2.23 5.91 -23.27
CA ARG A 100 -1.97 4.74 -22.43
C ARG A 100 -2.61 3.47 -22.96
N ASP A 101 -3.85 3.53 -23.43
CA ASP A 101 -4.61 2.35 -23.86
C ASP A 101 -4.03 1.74 -25.15
N LEU A 102 -3.31 2.54 -25.95
CA LEU A 102 -2.56 2.10 -27.13
C LEU A 102 -1.06 1.90 -26.88
N ASP A 103 -0.56 2.18 -25.67
CA ASP A 103 0.86 2.17 -25.30
C ASP A 103 1.73 3.08 -26.20
N VAL A 104 1.20 4.25 -26.55
CA VAL A 104 1.85 5.26 -27.39
C VAL A 104 2.07 6.56 -26.64
N SER A 105 3.08 7.34 -27.04
CA SER A 105 3.52 8.51 -26.26
C SER A 105 2.96 9.86 -26.73
N VAL A 106 2.28 9.89 -27.87
CA VAL A 106 1.77 11.12 -28.48
C VAL A 106 0.36 10.95 -29.01
N VAL A 107 -0.40 12.04 -29.02
CA VAL A 107 -1.73 12.12 -29.65
C VAL A 107 -1.87 13.42 -30.47
N PRO A 108 -2.26 13.33 -31.75
CA PRO A 108 -2.45 14.51 -32.59
C PRO A 108 -3.63 15.37 -32.15
N VAL A 109 -3.44 16.69 -32.20
CA VAL A 109 -4.47 17.68 -31.94
C VAL A 109 -5.01 18.19 -33.28
N VAL A 110 -6.28 17.90 -33.56
CA VAL A 110 -6.96 18.24 -34.82
C VAL A 110 -8.09 19.23 -34.54
N GLU A 111 -8.18 20.28 -35.35
CA GLU A 111 -9.25 21.28 -35.31
C GLU A 111 -9.69 21.59 -36.74
N ASN A 112 -11.00 21.55 -37.02
CA ASN A 112 -11.55 21.77 -38.37
C ASN A 112 -10.92 20.88 -39.47
N ASN A 113 -10.60 19.63 -39.16
CA ASN A 113 -9.90 18.65 -40.02
C ASN A 113 -8.44 18.99 -40.34
N GLU A 114 -7.85 20.00 -39.71
CA GLU A 114 -6.44 20.32 -39.84
C GLU A 114 -5.67 19.90 -38.58
N VAL A 115 -4.50 19.30 -38.75
CA VAL A 115 -3.58 19.03 -37.64
C VAL A 115 -2.95 20.34 -37.22
N ILE A 116 -3.18 20.73 -35.96
CA ILE A 116 -2.68 22.00 -35.41
C ILE A 116 -1.53 21.80 -34.41
N GLY A 117 -1.31 20.56 -33.96
CA GLY A 117 -0.26 20.22 -32.99
C GLY A 117 -0.27 18.75 -32.60
N VAL A 118 0.63 18.40 -31.68
CA VAL A 118 0.74 17.07 -31.05
C VAL A 118 0.85 17.28 -29.55
N ALA A 119 0.12 16.49 -28.75
CA ALA A 119 0.26 16.48 -27.30
C ALA A 119 0.98 15.20 -26.86
N THR A 120 1.97 15.32 -25.99
CA THR A 120 2.75 14.19 -25.49
C THR A 120 2.27 13.71 -24.12
N ILE A 121 2.64 12.48 -23.74
CA ILE A 121 2.47 11.99 -22.38
C ILE A 121 3.11 12.94 -21.37
N THR A 122 4.28 13.50 -21.69
CA THR A 122 5.02 14.41 -20.81
C THR A 122 4.25 15.70 -20.57
N ASP A 123 3.63 16.26 -21.61
CA ASP A 123 2.76 17.43 -21.51
C ASP A 123 1.57 17.14 -20.61
N CYS A 124 0.95 15.96 -20.77
CA CYS A 124 -0.21 15.59 -19.99
C CYS A 124 0.13 15.30 -18.52
N TRP A 125 1.30 14.73 -18.26
CA TRP A 125 1.69 14.21 -16.94
C TRP A 125 1.56 15.25 -15.82
N GLY A 126 1.95 16.50 -16.07
CA GLY A 126 1.90 17.58 -15.09
C GLY A 126 0.49 18.08 -14.73
N PHE A 127 -0.52 17.71 -15.51
CA PHE A 127 -1.89 18.19 -15.40
C PHE A 127 -2.90 17.10 -15.04
N LEU A 128 -2.44 15.85 -14.93
CA LEU A 128 -3.27 14.76 -14.42
C LEU A 128 -3.45 14.91 -12.91
N PRO A 129 -4.69 14.84 -12.39
CA PRO A 129 -4.87 14.74 -10.95
C PRO A 129 -4.18 13.48 -10.45
N GLU A 130 -3.46 13.57 -9.33
CA GLU A 130 -2.91 12.40 -8.66
C GLU A 130 -4.09 11.49 -8.25
N LYS A 131 -4.40 10.49 -9.08
CA LYS A 131 -5.47 9.54 -8.81
C LYS A 131 -4.99 8.61 -7.71
N TYR A 132 -5.22 8.98 -6.45
CA TYR A 132 -4.92 8.11 -5.32
C TYR A 132 -5.90 6.94 -5.31
N GLU A 133 -5.35 5.72 -5.27
CA GLU A 133 -6.05 4.44 -5.28
C GLU A 133 -6.81 4.13 -3.95
N ASP A 134 -7.30 5.16 -3.24
CA ASP A 134 -7.95 5.06 -1.92
C ASP A 134 -9.43 4.59 -2.02
N GLN A 135 -9.73 3.67 -2.94
CA GLN A 135 -11.09 3.12 -3.16
C GLN A 135 -11.33 1.76 -2.48
N LYS A 136 -10.33 1.14 -1.85
CA LYS A 136 -10.42 -0.25 -1.34
C LYS A 136 -11.11 -0.40 0.04
N GLY A 137 -11.37 0.69 0.75
CA GLY A 137 -11.96 0.65 2.09
C GLY A 137 -13.47 0.39 2.17
N LEU A 138 -13.94 -0.07 3.32
CA LEU A 138 -15.35 -0.39 3.58
C LEU A 138 -16.21 0.85 3.92
N ILE A 139 -15.64 1.79 4.68
CA ILE A 139 -16.35 2.93 5.25
C ILE A 139 -16.00 4.20 4.44
N PRO A 140 -16.98 4.85 3.77
CA PRO A 140 -16.75 6.09 3.06
C PRO A 140 -16.54 7.25 4.06
N VAL A 141 -15.45 7.99 3.89
CA VAL A 141 -15.10 9.18 4.68
C VAL A 141 -14.57 10.30 3.80
N SER A 142 -14.72 11.54 4.25
CA SER A 142 -14.26 12.73 3.52
C SER A 142 -12.73 12.87 3.48
N ASN A 143 -12.02 12.31 4.45
CA ASN A 143 -10.55 12.33 4.48
C ASN A 143 -10.04 10.95 4.96
N PRO A 144 -9.79 10.01 4.04
CA PRO A 144 -9.37 8.66 4.39
C PRO A 144 -8.01 8.62 5.10
N ARG A 145 -7.06 9.50 4.74
CA ARG A 145 -5.74 9.55 5.38
C ARG A 145 -5.81 9.92 6.85
N PHE A 146 -6.59 10.95 7.17
CA PHE A 146 -6.78 11.35 8.57
C PHE A 146 -7.52 10.26 9.36
N ALA A 147 -8.53 9.62 8.76
CA ALA A 147 -9.26 8.52 9.38
C ALA A 147 -8.35 7.31 9.64
N ASN A 148 -7.59 6.87 8.63
CA ASN A 148 -6.59 5.81 8.73
C ASN A 148 -5.58 6.08 9.84
N TYR A 149 -5.03 7.29 9.88
CA TYR A 149 -4.07 7.70 10.92
C TYR A 149 -4.68 7.64 12.32
N SER A 150 -5.84 8.26 12.52
CA SER A 150 -6.52 8.31 13.83
C SER A 150 -6.93 6.92 14.30
N PHE A 151 -7.44 6.09 13.39
CA PHE A 151 -7.80 4.70 13.65
C PHE A 151 -6.58 3.86 14.04
N THR A 152 -5.45 4.05 13.36
CA THR A 152 -4.20 3.35 13.68
C THR A 152 -3.71 3.71 15.08
N ILE A 153 -3.78 4.98 15.47
CA ILE A 153 -3.45 5.42 16.82
C ILE A 153 -4.33 4.71 17.83
N LEU A 154 -5.66 4.78 17.63
CA LEU A 154 -6.62 4.16 18.54
C LEU A 154 -6.34 2.65 18.70
N MET A 155 -6.21 1.93 17.59
CA MET A 155 -5.98 0.48 17.61
C MET A 155 -4.63 0.12 18.25
N SER A 156 -3.58 0.88 18.01
CA SER A 156 -2.27 0.61 18.62
C SER A 156 -2.27 0.89 20.13
N VAL A 157 -3.00 1.90 20.60
CA VAL A 157 -3.19 2.17 22.04
C VAL A 157 -3.96 1.04 22.70
N LEU A 158 -5.03 0.54 22.06
CA LEU A 158 -5.77 -0.62 22.56
C LEU A 158 -4.91 -1.89 22.56
N TYR A 159 -4.12 -2.14 21.51
CA TYR A 159 -3.14 -3.22 21.47
C TYR A 159 -2.15 -3.14 22.64
N LEU A 160 -1.58 -1.96 22.88
CA LEU A 160 -0.65 -1.72 23.99
C LEU A 160 -1.32 -1.99 25.35
N PHE A 161 -2.55 -1.53 25.52
CA PHE A 161 -3.29 -1.73 26.76
C PHE A 161 -3.59 -3.22 27.01
N PHE A 162 -4.20 -3.89 26.04
CA PHE A 162 -4.66 -5.27 26.20
C PHE A 162 -3.52 -6.29 26.15
N GLY A 163 -2.51 -6.06 25.31
CA GLY A 163 -1.39 -6.97 25.11
C GLY A 163 -0.25 -6.82 26.11
N ILE A 164 0.00 -5.59 26.60
CA ILE A 164 1.16 -5.31 27.48
C ILE A 164 0.72 -4.84 28.85
N PHE A 165 -0.05 -3.74 28.96
CA PHE A 165 -0.32 -3.16 30.27
C PHE A 165 -1.21 -4.04 31.14
N ALA A 166 -2.34 -4.53 30.64
CA ALA A 166 -3.29 -5.35 31.39
C ALA A 166 -2.66 -6.60 32.05
N PRO A 167 -1.84 -7.40 31.33
CA PRO A 167 -1.12 -8.51 31.97
C PRO A 167 0.01 -8.05 32.89
N LEU A 168 0.69 -6.94 32.58
CA LEU A 168 1.78 -6.39 33.40
C LEU A 168 1.32 -5.91 34.78
N ILE A 169 0.22 -5.15 34.86
CA ILE A 169 -0.31 -4.65 36.15
C ILE A 169 -1.16 -5.70 36.88
N GLY A 170 -1.38 -6.84 36.24
CA GLY A 170 -2.12 -7.97 36.77
C GLY A 170 -3.63 -7.76 36.86
N ILE A 171 -4.21 -6.99 35.93
CA ILE A 171 -5.66 -7.01 35.68
C ILE A 171 -6.06 -8.37 35.13
N VAL A 172 -5.21 -8.94 34.28
CA VAL A 172 -5.52 -10.16 33.55
C VAL A 172 -4.40 -11.18 33.71
N GLY A 173 -4.75 -12.38 34.16
CA GLY A 173 -3.84 -13.51 34.26
C GLY A 173 -3.88 -14.40 33.03
N TYR A 174 -2.92 -15.31 32.95
CA TYR A 174 -2.80 -16.30 31.89
C TYR A 174 -3.41 -17.65 32.32
N LEU A 175 -3.13 -18.06 33.56
CA LEU A 175 -3.52 -19.36 34.11
C LEU A 175 -3.93 -19.25 35.57
N LYS A 176 -4.74 -20.19 36.03
CA LYS A 176 -5.09 -20.39 37.44
C LYS A 176 -4.70 -21.80 37.85
N ALA A 177 -3.86 -21.95 38.86
CA ALA A 177 -3.47 -23.26 39.37
C ALA A 177 -3.31 -23.23 40.90
N PRO A 178 -3.59 -24.34 41.61
CA PRO A 178 -3.37 -24.41 43.04
C PRO A 178 -1.89 -24.51 43.38
N ILE A 179 -1.46 -23.83 44.43
CA ILE A 179 -0.07 -23.88 44.92
C ILE A 179 0.00 -24.77 46.16
N ALA A 180 0.72 -25.88 46.05
CA ALA A 180 0.88 -26.85 47.13
C ALA A 180 1.59 -26.27 48.37
N SER A 181 2.53 -25.34 48.19
CA SER A 181 3.25 -24.68 49.30
C SER A 181 2.39 -23.75 50.15
N GLN A 182 1.18 -23.41 49.69
CA GLN A 182 0.21 -22.57 50.40
C GLN A 182 -1.07 -23.34 50.75
N GLY A 183 -1.02 -24.66 50.88
CA GLY A 183 -2.19 -25.45 51.29
C GLY A 183 -3.27 -25.58 50.21
N GLY A 184 -2.91 -25.43 48.93
CA GLY A 184 -3.82 -25.68 47.81
C GLY A 184 -4.71 -24.51 47.39
N PHE A 185 -4.45 -23.28 47.87
CA PHE A 185 -5.15 -22.10 47.36
C PHE A 185 -4.87 -21.89 45.86
N THR A 186 -5.92 -21.54 45.12
CA THR A 186 -5.84 -21.17 43.71
C THR A 186 -5.10 -19.85 43.56
N ALA A 187 -4.03 -19.86 42.77
CA ALA A 187 -3.28 -18.67 42.41
C ALA A 187 -3.44 -18.37 40.93
N THR A 188 -3.39 -17.09 40.59
CA THR A 188 -3.41 -16.58 39.22
C THR A 188 -2.00 -16.21 38.80
N TYR A 189 -1.60 -16.68 37.62
CA TYR A 189 -0.29 -16.48 37.02
C TYR A 189 -0.37 -15.31 36.03
N TYR A 190 0.49 -14.32 36.22
CA TYR A 190 0.59 -13.09 35.42
C TYR A 190 1.91 -13.05 34.64
N LEU A 191 2.26 -11.93 34.01
CA LEU A 191 3.45 -11.86 33.13
C LEU A 191 4.78 -12.11 33.87
N PHE A 192 4.93 -11.68 35.13
CA PHE A 192 6.17 -11.81 35.90
C PHE A 192 6.01 -12.41 37.30
N GLU A 193 4.79 -12.80 37.64
CA GLU A 193 4.42 -13.03 39.02
C GLU A 193 3.20 -13.92 39.18
N VAL A 194 3.07 -14.45 40.38
CA VAL A 194 1.94 -15.24 40.83
C VAL A 194 1.26 -14.50 41.97
N ARG A 195 -0.05 -14.26 41.85
CA ARG A 195 -0.86 -13.66 42.93
C ARG A 195 -1.88 -14.67 43.43
N GLY A 196 -1.99 -14.78 44.75
CA GLY A 196 -3.12 -15.41 45.43
C GLY A 196 -3.90 -14.38 46.22
N ALA A 197 -4.93 -14.81 46.95
CA ALA A 197 -5.79 -13.92 47.74
C ALA A 197 -5.03 -13.12 48.83
N SER A 198 -3.87 -13.59 49.28
CA SER A 198 -3.11 -12.98 50.38
C SER A 198 -1.60 -12.98 50.17
N PHE A 199 -1.12 -13.31 48.96
CA PHE A 199 0.31 -13.37 48.69
C PHE A 199 0.63 -12.94 47.25
N TRP A 200 1.87 -12.52 47.08
CA TRP A 200 2.44 -12.13 45.81
C TRP A 200 3.88 -12.62 45.73
N ILE A 201 4.19 -13.44 44.74
CA ILE A 201 5.51 -14.08 44.56
C ILE A 201 5.98 -13.81 43.14
N ARG A 202 7.21 -13.31 42.99
CA ARG A 202 7.84 -13.15 41.67
C ARG A 202 8.33 -14.48 41.16
N TYR A 203 8.34 -14.66 39.84
CA TYR A 203 8.86 -15.88 39.22
C TYR A 203 10.32 -16.20 39.58
N THR A 204 11.13 -15.17 39.83
CA THR A 204 12.53 -15.30 40.28
C THR A 204 12.69 -15.90 41.68
N ASP A 205 11.63 -15.80 42.50
CA ASP A 205 11.68 -16.16 43.92
C ASP A 205 11.11 -17.58 44.13
N ILE A 206 10.58 -18.22 43.08
CA ILE A 206 10.04 -19.58 43.11
C ILE A 206 11.19 -20.59 43.13
N GLN A 207 11.48 -21.17 44.29
CA GLN A 207 12.49 -22.23 44.44
C GLN A 207 11.93 -23.62 44.05
N GLY A 208 12.66 -24.39 43.23
CA GLY A 208 12.32 -25.79 42.88
C GLY A 208 12.76 -26.24 41.47
N GLN A 209 12.35 -27.46 41.07
CA GLN A 209 12.66 -28.05 39.75
C GLN A 209 12.23 -27.19 38.55
N PHE A 210 11.24 -26.32 38.73
CA PHE A 210 10.68 -25.47 37.67
C PHE A 210 11.33 -24.09 37.57
N ASN A 211 12.37 -23.79 38.36
CA ASN A 211 13.00 -22.46 38.40
C ASN A 211 13.50 -21.99 37.01
N PHE A 212 14.06 -22.89 36.21
CA PHE A 212 14.51 -22.55 34.85
C PHE A 212 13.36 -22.13 33.92
N LEU A 213 12.21 -22.80 34.02
CA LEU A 213 11.03 -22.49 33.21
C LEU A 213 10.51 -21.08 33.56
N TRP A 214 10.38 -20.78 34.85
CA TRP A 214 9.91 -19.48 35.34
C TRP A 214 10.87 -18.33 35.01
N LEU A 215 12.18 -18.60 35.07
CA LEU A 215 13.20 -17.65 34.64
C LEU A 215 13.09 -17.37 33.13
N SER A 216 12.89 -18.42 32.31
CA SER A 216 12.74 -18.26 30.86
C SER A 216 11.50 -17.41 30.51
N LEU A 217 10.35 -17.66 31.15
CA LEU A 217 9.13 -16.87 30.99
C LEU A 217 9.36 -15.39 31.32
N SER A 218 10.14 -15.11 32.38
CA SER A 218 10.46 -13.74 32.75
C SER A 218 11.34 -13.05 31.69
N ILE A 219 12.34 -13.75 31.14
CA ILE A 219 13.20 -13.21 30.08
C ILE A 219 12.40 -12.95 28.80
N PHE A 220 11.61 -13.93 28.36
CA PHE A 220 10.79 -13.80 27.16
C PHE A 220 9.67 -12.77 27.32
N GLY A 221 9.08 -12.64 28.51
CA GLY A 221 8.10 -11.59 28.82
C GLY A 221 8.68 -10.18 28.61
N VAL A 222 9.91 -9.93 29.07
CA VAL A 222 10.61 -8.66 28.81
C VAL A 222 10.87 -8.47 27.31
N LEU A 223 11.30 -9.52 26.61
CA LEU A 223 11.52 -9.47 25.16
C LEU A 223 10.24 -9.11 24.40
N PHE A 224 9.08 -9.69 24.75
CA PHE A 224 7.81 -9.40 24.10
C PHE A 224 7.35 -7.97 24.32
N ILE A 225 7.56 -7.41 25.53
CA ILE A 225 7.30 -5.98 25.79
C ILE A 225 8.15 -5.12 24.85
N VAL A 226 9.45 -5.41 24.74
CA VAL A 226 10.36 -4.64 23.87
C VAL A 226 9.93 -4.74 22.41
N LEU A 227 9.65 -5.94 21.91
CA LEU A 227 9.20 -6.16 20.53
C LEU A 227 7.88 -5.43 20.26
N GLY A 228 6.89 -5.53 21.16
CA GLY A 228 5.60 -4.86 21.02
C GLY A 228 5.73 -3.33 20.98
N LEU A 229 6.60 -2.74 21.82
CA LEU A 229 6.87 -1.30 21.80
C LEU A 229 7.55 -0.86 20.49
N VAL A 230 8.51 -1.63 19.99
CA VAL A 230 9.17 -1.37 18.70
C VAL A 230 8.16 -1.43 17.56
N SER A 231 7.25 -2.41 17.58
CA SER A 231 6.21 -2.55 16.57
C SER A 231 5.22 -1.39 16.57
N ILE A 232 4.76 -0.94 17.74
CA ILE A 232 3.88 0.24 17.85
C ILE A 232 4.59 1.47 17.29
N TYR A 233 5.85 1.69 17.65
CA TYR A 233 6.63 2.81 17.13
C TYR A 233 6.71 2.76 15.60
N ALA A 234 6.99 1.59 15.02
CA ALA A 234 7.04 1.42 13.57
C ALA A 234 5.69 1.69 12.89
N ILE A 235 4.58 1.21 13.47
CA ILE A 235 3.22 1.44 12.97
C ILE A 235 2.85 2.93 13.05
N PHE A 236 3.23 3.61 14.12
CA PHE A 236 3.00 5.05 14.27
C PHE A 236 3.79 5.88 13.29
N GLN A 237 5.08 5.58 13.12
CA GLN A 237 5.89 6.27 12.10
C GLN A 237 5.33 6.05 10.70
N TRP A 238 4.85 4.84 10.41
CA TRP A 238 4.21 4.54 9.14
C TRP A 238 2.92 5.34 8.93
N ALA A 239 1.99 5.31 9.89
CA ALA A 239 0.73 6.05 9.80
C ALA A 239 0.96 7.57 9.74
N TYR A 240 1.94 8.08 10.47
CA TYR A 240 2.29 9.50 10.44
C TYR A 240 2.89 9.92 9.09
N ALA A 241 3.81 9.11 8.54
CA ALA A 241 4.42 9.37 7.24
C ALA A 241 3.37 9.38 6.13
N ASP A 242 2.43 8.44 6.17
CA ASP A 242 1.30 8.33 5.25
C ASP A 242 0.36 9.55 5.34
N TYR A 243 0.03 9.97 6.57
CA TYR A 243 -0.75 11.19 6.81
C TYR A 243 -0.05 12.47 6.29
N LYS A 244 1.28 12.55 6.41
CA LYS A 244 2.09 13.71 6.00
C LYS A 244 2.66 13.63 4.59
N MET A 245 2.39 12.57 3.83
CA MET A 245 2.94 12.35 2.49
C MET A 245 4.47 12.34 2.44
N ILE A 246 5.10 11.80 3.49
CA ILE A 246 6.56 11.71 3.59
C ILE A 246 6.99 10.34 3.02
N LYS A 247 7.90 10.37 2.04
CA LYS A 247 8.51 9.14 1.52
C LYS A 247 9.45 8.54 2.57
N VAL A 248 9.13 7.36 3.06
CA VAL A 248 9.93 6.60 4.02
C VAL A 248 10.30 5.24 3.40
N ASN A 249 11.43 4.66 3.81
CA ASN A 249 11.88 3.36 3.31
C ASN A 249 10.87 2.26 3.67
N ARG A 250 10.29 1.62 2.64
CA ARG A 250 9.29 0.56 2.77
C ARG A 250 9.72 -0.58 3.69
N ASN A 251 11.01 -0.90 3.72
CA ASN A 251 11.53 -2.02 4.49
C ASN A 251 11.42 -1.79 6.00
N TRP A 252 11.56 -0.54 6.47
CA TRP A 252 11.48 -0.22 7.90
C TRP A 252 10.09 -0.53 8.48
N HIS A 253 9.04 -0.24 7.71
CA HIS A 253 7.65 -0.49 8.11
C HIS A 253 7.34 -1.99 8.15
N ALA A 254 7.76 -2.74 7.13
CA ALA A 254 7.52 -4.17 7.06
C ALA A 254 8.20 -4.92 8.21
N ILE A 255 9.46 -4.57 8.52
CA ILE A 255 10.23 -5.22 9.59
C ILE A 255 9.59 -4.97 10.95
N GLY A 256 9.25 -3.72 11.28
CA GLY A 256 8.69 -3.38 12.59
C GLY A 256 7.35 -4.07 12.87
N THR A 257 6.47 -4.14 11.87
CA THR A 257 5.20 -4.86 11.98
C THR A 257 5.39 -6.37 12.11
N LEU A 258 6.30 -6.95 11.33
CA LEU A 258 6.56 -8.38 11.34
C LEU A 258 7.18 -8.86 12.67
N LEU A 259 8.02 -8.04 13.29
CA LEU A 259 8.56 -8.31 14.64
C LEU A 259 7.46 -8.39 15.70
N GLY A 260 6.41 -7.58 15.60
CA GLY A 260 5.31 -7.56 16.55
C GLY A 260 4.41 -8.80 16.42
N LEU A 261 4.08 -9.14 15.18
CA LEU A 261 3.34 -10.37 14.87
C LEU A 261 4.13 -11.61 15.32
N LEU A 262 5.44 -11.64 15.05
CA LEU A 262 6.31 -12.71 15.52
C LEU A 262 6.32 -12.80 17.05
N GLY A 263 6.44 -11.67 17.74
CA GLY A 263 6.41 -11.60 19.20
C GLY A 263 5.15 -12.24 19.79
N ILE A 264 3.98 -11.89 19.26
CA ILE A 264 2.69 -12.47 19.67
C ILE A 264 2.65 -13.98 19.41
N ILE A 265 3.04 -14.42 18.20
CA ILE A 265 3.02 -15.85 17.85
C ILE A 265 3.90 -16.64 18.82
N VAL A 266 5.09 -16.14 19.10
CA VAL A 266 6.03 -16.78 20.02
C VAL A 266 5.46 -16.79 21.44
N GLU A 267 4.85 -15.70 21.92
CA GLU A 267 4.16 -15.66 23.22
C GLU A 267 3.09 -16.76 23.33
N TRP A 268 2.24 -16.91 22.32
CA TRP A 268 1.22 -17.96 22.28
C TRP A 268 1.80 -19.37 22.24
N LEU A 269 2.90 -19.60 21.52
CA LEU A 269 3.61 -20.89 21.53
C LEU A 269 4.15 -21.21 22.93
N PHE A 270 4.73 -20.23 23.63
CA PHE A 270 5.16 -20.41 25.02
C PHE A 270 3.99 -20.71 25.95
N PHE A 271 2.87 -20.00 25.80
CA PHE A 271 1.66 -20.24 26.58
C PHE A 271 1.12 -21.66 26.39
N VAL A 272 1.04 -22.13 25.13
CA VAL A 272 0.61 -23.50 24.80
C VAL A 272 1.60 -24.54 25.35
N SER A 273 2.91 -24.29 25.20
CA SER A 273 3.94 -25.18 25.76
C SER A 273 3.83 -25.30 27.27
N PHE A 274 3.54 -24.19 27.96
CA PHE A 274 3.36 -24.18 29.40
C PHE A 274 2.14 -24.99 29.83
N ILE A 275 0.99 -24.78 29.15
CA ILE A 275 -0.22 -25.59 29.35
C ILE A 275 0.11 -27.07 29.17
N LEU A 276 0.80 -27.45 28.09
CA LEU A 276 1.15 -28.86 27.84
C LEU A 276 2.06 -29.45 28.93
N MET A 277 3.05 -28.70 29.42
CA MET A 277 3.96 -29.20 30.44
C MET A 277 3.30 -29.35 31.82
N ASP A 278 2.37 -28.46 32.17
CA ASP A 278 1.79 -28.37 33.52
C ASP A 278 0.42 -29.09 33.63
N VAL A 279 -0.46 -28.95 32.64
CA VAL A 279 -1.78 -29.63 32.61
C VAL A 279 -1.66 -31.14 32.49
N LEU A 280 -0.62 -31.65 31.82
CA LEU A 280 -0.37 -33.10 31.75
C LEU A 280 0.12 -33.70 33.08
N ARG A 281 0.46 -32.86 34.09
CA ARG A 281 1.05 -33.30 35.37
C ARG A 281 0.23 -32.92 36.60
N VAL A 282 -0.50 -31.81 36.58
CA VAL A 282 -1.31 -31.32 37.71
C VAL A 282 -2.76 -31.17 37.25
N SER A 283 -3.64 -32.06 37.74
CA SER A 283 -5.04 -32.22 37.29
C SER A 283 -6.00 -31.08 37.65
N SER A 284 -5.49 -29.90 38.03
CA SER A 284 -6.29 -28.79 38.58
C SER A 284 -5.95 -27.41 38.01
N THR A 285 -5.08 -27.33 36.99
CA THR A 285 -4.78 -26.09 36.28
C THR A 285 -5.93 -25.71 35.33
N GLN A 286 -6.44 -24.48 35.46
CA GLN A 286 -7.51 -23.91 34.63
C GLN A 286 -6.98 -22.73 33.82
N ILE A 287 -7.47 -22.59 32.59
CA ILE A 287 -7.17 -21.45 31.73
C ILE A 287 -7.92 -20.22 32.25
N ASP A 288 -7.25 -19.08 32.34
CA ASP A 288 -7.94 -17.81 32.61
C ASP A 288 -8.56 -17.28 31.31
N PHE A 289 -9.86 -17.51 31.12
CA PHE A 289 -10.58 -17.07 29.92
C PHE A 289 -10.52 -15.55 29.70
N GLY A 290 -10.39 -14.75 30.77
CA GLY A 290 -10.18 -13.30 30.66
C GLY A 290 -8.84 -12.96 29.99
N GLY A 291 -7.78 -13.69 30.36
CA GLY A 291 -6.46 -13.71 29.72
C GLY A 291 -6.51 -13.90 28.24
N LEU A 292 -7.09 -15.03 27.86
CA LEU A 292 -7.21 -15.43 26.47
C LEU A 292 -8.00 -14.40 25.66
N LEU A 293 -9.09 -13.87 26.22
CA LEU A 293 -9.91 -12.88 25.53
C LEU A 293 -9.13 -11.59 25.27
N PHE A 294 -8.39 -11.09 26.26
CA PHE A 294 -7.61 -9.86 26.13
C PHE A 294 -6.47 -10.00 25.12
N SER A 295 -5.79 -11.16 25.08
CA SER A 295 -4.76 -11.41 24.09
C SER A 295 -5.33 -11.51 22.67
N VAL A 296 -6.50 -12.13 22.49
CA VAL A 296 -7.21 -12.15 21.19
C VAL A 296 -7.62 -10.74 20.77
N ILE A 297 -8.15 -9.92 21.68
CA ILE A 297 -8.48 -8.52 21.40
C ILE A 297 -7.23 -7.74 20.97
N ALA A 298 -6.10 -7.92 21.67
CA ALA A 298 -4.84 -7.29 21.32
C ALA A 298 -4.39 -7.65 19.89
N ILE A 299 -4.52 -8.93 19.49
CA ILE A 299 -4.22 -9.38 18.13
C ILE A 299 -5.10 -8.69 17.10
N ILE A 300 -6.41 -8.65 17.35
CA ILE A 300 -7.38 -8.00 16.45
C ILE A 300 -7.02 -6.52 16.29
N CYS A 301 -6.70 -5.83 17.39
CA CYS A 301 -6.27 -4.44 17.36
C CYS A 301 -4.98 -4.24 16.54
N LEU A 302 -3.97 -5.10 16.73
CA LEU A 302 -2.73 -5.01 15.94
C LEU A 302 -3.01 -5.24 14.45
N LEU A 303 -3.77 -6.26 14.10
CA LEU A 303 -4.14 -6.56 12.71
C LEU A 303 -4.93 -5.41 12.09
N ALA A 304 -5.90 -4.85 12.82
CA ALA A 304 -6.67 -3.69 12.36
C ALA A 304 -5.80 -2.45 12.13
N ALA A 305 -4.82 -2.18 13.02
CA ALA A 305 -3.86 -1.09 12.85
C ALA A 305 -3.00 -1.27 11.59
N VAL A 306 -2.62 -2.51 11.28
CA VAL A 306 -1.82 -2.85 10.09
C VAL A 306 -2.66 -2.81 8.81
N SER A 307 -3.90 -3.26 8.87
CA SER A 307 -4.81 -3.34 7.72
C SER A 307 -5.73 -2.12 7.58
N ARG A 308 -5.32 -0.96 8.08
CA ARG A 308 -6.15 0.27 8.14
C ARG A 308 -6.69 0.69 6.77
N ASP A 309 -5.95 0.43 5.71
CA ASP A 309 -6.31 0.83 4.34
C ASP A 309 -7.53 0.07 3.80
N LEU A 310 -7.90 -1.05 4.45
CA LEU A 310 -9.13 -1.79 4.16
C LEU A 310 -10.37 -1.21 4.88
N VAL A 311 -10.17 -0.28 5.83
CA VAL A 311 -11.25 0.22 6.68
C VAL A 311 -11.92 1.43 6.04
N PHE A 312 -11.15 2.41 5.59
CA PHE A 312 -11.68 3.68 5.10
C PHE A 312 -11.42 3.87 3.62
N ARG A 313 -12.43 4.35 2.89
CA ARG A 313 -12.32 4.79 1.49
C ARG A 313 -12.79 6.21 1.35
N GLU A 314 -12.38 6.85 0.26
CA GLU A 314 -12.92 8.16 -0.07
C GLU A 314 -14.41 8.06 -0.44
N THR A 315 -15.21 8.99 0.08
CA THR A 315 -16.61 9.11 -0.32
C THR A 315 -16.70 9.55 -1.78
N SER A 316 -17.10 8.65 -2.68
CA SER A 316 -17.53 9.02 -4.02
C SER A 316 -18.78 9.89 -3.88
N ALA A 317 -18.68 11.19 -4.18
CA ALA A 317 -19.82 12.10 -4.11
C ALA A 317 -20.95 11.59 -5.02
N THR A 318 -22.02 11.04 -4.45
CA THR A 318 -23.30 10.95 -5.13
C THR A 318 -23.92 12.34 -5.11
N PRO A 319 -24.28 12.93 -6.27
CA PRO A 319 -25.01 14.19 -6.29
C PRO A 319 -26.44 13.89 -5.80
N GLU A 320 -26.74 14.23 -4.55
CA GLU A 320 -28.13 14.39 -4.14
C GLU A 320 -28.57 15.80 -4.54
N GLU A 321 -29.61 15.83 -5.38
CA GLU A 321 -30.35 16.99 -5.85
C GLU A 321 -30.97 17.75 -4.66
N GLU A 322 -30.62 19.03 -4.49
CA GLU A 322 -31.47 20.08 -3.89
C GLU A 322 -31.25 21.42 -4.60
#